data_AF-A0A7R8UVK6-F1
#
_entry.id   AF-A0A7R8UVK6-F1
#
_cell.length_a   1.000
_cell.length_b   1.000
_cell.length_c   1.000
_cell.angle_alpha   90.00
_cell.angle_beta   90.00
_cell.angle_gamma   90.00
#
_symmetry.space_group_name_H-M   'P 1'
#
loop_
_entity.id
_entity.type
_entity.pdbx_description
1 polymer ?
#
loop_
_entity_poly.entity_id
_entity_poly.type
_entity_poly.pdbx_seq_one_letter_code
_entity_poly.pdbx_strand_id
1 'polypeptide(L)'
;MKYQREIEAEIDVAGMLTFISQSLDCETFAALNPGRPSPLSTRQSVDLVTTRGKNSRQKSPPLTMKIQGKSSVEIYGDEMDLREIIRKENLDAQEEALYVCDLSDIVNKYYIWRECLPRVVPFYAVKCNDNPFVLKLLAALGTGFDCASKGEIKKILSMGVDAEKIIFANPAKPNSHVLYAAAKGIATMTFDSDFELYKIAKTFPDANLVIRIRCDAEKAQCPLGQKFGCDAELEAPGLISLAKELGLKVIGVSFHVGSGCEDFPVYERAICAAKTLFKYAKTLGYDFNLLDLGGGFPGDKGTSLKEVADIINKALDKYMPDSAIHIIAEPGRFFVSSAFTLICKIYSKREIVQNDKLEKTMYFINDGVYGSFNCILYDHRLAAPTYITRADNTLYNSSIWGPTCDALDQICETVKLPKLNIGDYLIFENMGAYTLPIASPFNGFPLPRVKFFMRASDETANNIF
;
A
#
# COMPACT_ATOMS: atom_id res chain seq x y z
N MET A 1 5.72 23.51 -47.87
CA MET A 1 6.68 24.60 -47.55
C MET A 1 6.88 24.64 -46.04
N LYS A 2 8.14 24.78 -45.58
CA LYS A 2 8.57 25.12 -44.20
C LYS A 2 7.72 24.59 -43.01
N TYR A 3 8.07 23.41 -42.50
CA TYR A 3 8.58 23.21 -41.11
C TYR A 3 8.98 21.74 -40.91
N GLN A 4 10.02 21.32 -41.64
CA GLN A 4 10.57 19.95 -41.56
C GLN A 4 12.03 19.97 -42.04
N ARG A 5 12.91 20.49 -41.19
CA ARG A 5 14.38 20.54 -41.24
C ARG A 5 14.87 21.13 -39.91
N GLU A 6 16.10 20.81 -39.51
CA GLU A 6 16.82 21.36 -38.35
C GLU A 6 16.33 20.88 -36.95
N ILE A 7 16.41 19.57 -36.67
CA ILE A 7 17.21 19.03 -35.52
C ILE A 7 17.78 17.66 -35.95
N GLU A 8 18.87 17.67 -36.71
CA GLU A 8 19.76 16.51 -36.89
C GLU A 8 21.20 17.02 -36.77
N ALA A 9 21.87 16.70 -35.65
CA ALA A 9 23.29 16.90 -35.46
C ALA A 9 23.83 15.88 -34.43
N GLU A 10 24.65 14.95 -34.94
CA GLU A 10 25.73 14.25 -34.24
C GLU A 10 25.38 13.42 -32.98
N ILE A 11 24.97 12.17 -33.23
CA ILE A 11 25.32 11.05 -32.35
C ILE A 11 26.65 10.48 -32.86
N ASP A 12 27.75 10.72 -32.14
CA ASP A 12 29.03 10.05 -32.41
C ASP A 12 29.02 8.63 -31.83
N VAL A 13 28.86 7.65 -32.71
CA VAL A 13 28.82 6.22 -32.37
C VAL A 13 30.24 5.61 -32.24
N ALA A 14 31.31 6.36 -32.52
CA ALA A 14 32.68 5.86 -32.44
C ALA A 14 33.27 5.84 -31.02
N GLY A 15 32.66 6.54 -30.04
CA GLY A 15 33.20 6.71 -28.69
C GLY A 15 32.88 5.63 -27.64
N MET A 16 31.90 4.75 -27.88
CA MET A 16 31.37 3.83 -26.84
C MET A 16 31.83 2.37 -26.92
N LEU A 17 32.77 2.01 -27.81
CA LEU A 17 33.24 0.63 -28.00
C LEU A 17 34.65 0.32 -27.44
N THR A 18 35.23 1.23 -26.64
CA THR A 18 36.62 1.13 -26.16
C THR A 18 36.74 1.00 -24.63
N PHE A 19 35.75 0.40 -23.97
CA PHE A 19 35.81 0.10 -22.52
C PHE A 19 35.35 -1.32 -22.12
N ILE A 20 35.29 -2.24 -23.10
CA ILE A 20 35.04 -3.68 -22.88
C ILE A 20 36.12 -4.51 -23.60
N SER A 21 37.39 -4.34 -23.20
CA SER A 21 38.50 -5.23 -23.61
C SER A 21 39.80 -5.05 -22.79
N GLN A 22 39.67 -4.84 -21.48
CA GLN A 22 40.71 -4.98 -20.44
C GLN A 22 39.92 -5.23 -19.14
N SER A 23 40.02 -6.35 -18.42
CA SER A 23 41.11 -7.32 -18.29
C SER A 23 40.61 -8.75 -18.06
N LEU A 24 41.00 -9.67 -18.94
CA LEU A 24 41.15 -11.10 -18.63
C LEU A 24 42.67 -11.38 -18.65
N ASP A 25 43.20 -12.02 -17.60
CA ASP A 25 43.97 -13.27 -17.71
C ASP A 25 44.63 -13.70 -16.38
N CYS A 26 45.05 -14.98 -16.35
CA CYS A 26 45.72 -15.74 -15.28
C CYS A 26 44.82 -16.09 -14.07
N GLU A 27 44.15 -17.26 -14.05
CA GLU A 27 44.68 -18.63 -13.80
C GLU A 27 45.12 -18.85 -12.33
N THR A 28 44.76 -19.96 -11.65
CA THR A 28 45.00 -21.35 -12.08
C THR A 28 44.02 -22.38 -11.47
N PHE A 29 43.63 -23.38 -12.27
CA PHE A 29 43.22 -24.79 -12.02
C PHE A 29 43.38 -25.36 -10.57
N ALA A 30 42.58 -26.33 -10.06
CA ALA A 30 41.45 -27.18 -10.52
C ALA A 30 40.66 -27.70 -9.27
N ALA A 31 39.76 -28.72 -9.22
CA ALA A 31 39.34 -29.80 -10.13
C ALA A 31 37.91 -30.35 -9.80
N LEU A 32 37.52 -31.48 -10.43
CA LEU A 32 36.30 -32.28 -10.20
C LEU A 32 36.50 -33.28 -9.01
N ASN A 33 35.54 -34.01 -8.42
CA ASN A 33 34.22 -34.54 -8.86
C ASN A 33 33.29 -34.85 -7.61
N PRO A 34 32.18 -35.64 -7.62
CA PRO A 34 30.98 -35.33 -6.83
C PRO A 34 30.74 -36.18 -5.56
N GLY A 35 29.89 -35.70 -4.65
CA GLY A 35 29.33 -36.51 -3.55
C GLY A 35 28.28 -35.79 -2.69
N ARG A 36 27.04 -36.31 -2.68
CA ARG A 36 26.03 -36.05 -1.62
C ARG A 36 26.37 -36.96 -0.41
N PRO A 37 26.12 -36.53 0.84
CA PRO A 37 24.77 -36.62 1.41
C PRO A 37 24.33 -35.43 2.29
N SER A 38 23.03 -35.41 2.59
CA SER A 38 22.36 -34.57 3.59
C SER A 38 21.97 -35.42 4.82
N PRO A 39 21.33 -34.84 5.86
CA PRO A 39 21.56 -33.55 6.51
C PRO A 39 21.89 -33.73 8.02
N LEU A 40 22.47 -32.72 8.66
CA LEU A 40 22.55 -32.65 10.14
C LEU A 40 22.04 -31.30 10.64
N SER A 41 21.20 -31.37 11.66
CA SER A 41 20.49 -30.22 12.24
C SER A 41 21.37 -29.45 13.22
N THR A 42 21.56 -28.15 12.98
CA THR A 42 22.04 -27.21 14.01
C THR A 42 20.90 -26.28 14.43
N ARG A 43 20.25 -26.61 15.55
CA ARG A 43 19.46 -25.62 16.31
C ARG A 43 20.43 -24.53 16.79
N GLN A 44 20.26 -23.30 16.33
CA GLN A 44 20.95 -22.15 16.92
C GLN A 44 20.17 -21.71 18.17
N SER A 45 20.88 -21.64 19.30
CA SER A 45 20.36 -21.13 20.57
C SER A 45 20.34 -19.61 20.59
N VAL A 46 19.26 -19.03 21.12
CA VAL A 46 19.14 -17.58 21.37
C VAL A 46 19.68 -17.29 22.78
N ASP A 47 20.75 -16.50 22.88
CA ASP A 47 21.31 -16.08 24.17
C ASP A 47 20.52 -14.92 24.78
N LEU A 48 19.66 -15.24 25.75
CA LEU A 48 18.94 -14.28 26.59
C LEU A 48 19.87 -13.67 27.66
N VAL A 49 20.55 -12.57 27.33
CA VAL A 49 21.35 -11.82 28.31
C VAL A 49 20.42 -11.08 29.29
N THR A 50 20.32 -11.58 30.52
CA THR A 50 19.55 -10.96 31.60
C THR A 50 20.45 -10.41 32.72
N THR A 51 20.62 -9.09 32.76
CA THR A 51 21.34 -8.40 33.84
C THR A 51 20.39 -8.10 35.01
N ARG A 52 20.50 -8.87 36.11
CA ARG A 52 19.73 -8.63 37.34
C ARG A 52 20.36 -7.53 38.21
N GLY A 53 19.71 -6.37 38.29
CA GLY A 53 19.92 -5.35 39.33
C GLY A 53 18.68 -5.25 40.24
N LYS A 54 18.87 -5.07 41.56
CA LYS A 54 17.76 -4.99 42.54
C LYS A 54 17.25 -3.56 42.74
N ASN A 55 15.92 -3.43 42.88
CA ASN A 55 15.16 -2.36 43.53
C ASN A 55 15.38 -0.89 43.11
N SER A 56 14.44 -0.34 42.32
CA SER A 56 13.58 0.78 42.76
C SER A 56 12.37 0.93 41.80
N ARG A 57 11.34 1.69 42.18
CA ARG A 57 10.17 1.95 41.33
C ARG A 57 10.54 2.90 40.17
N GLN A 58 10.92 2.34 39.04
CA GLN A 58 10.98 3.02 37.74
C GLN A 58 10.12 2.25 36.73
N LYS A 59 9.45 2.98 35.83
CA LYS A 59 8.84 2.35 34.64
C LYS A 59 9.97 1.64 33.88
N SER A 60 9.81 0.35 33.61
CA SER A 60 10.78 -0.42 32.83
C SER A 60 10.91 0.19 31.42
N PRO A 61 12.14 0.35 30.89
CA PRO A 61 12.32 0.87 29.54
C PRO A 61 11.66 -0.08 28.51
N PRO A 62 11.14 0.45 27.39
CA PRO A 62 10.52 -0.36 26.36
C PRO A 62 11.52 -1.38 25.80
N LEU A 63 11.11 -2.65 25.77
CA LEU A 63 11.87 -3.71 25.12
C LEU A 63 12.04 -3.35 23.63
N THR A 64 13.25 -3.54 23.11
CA THR A 64 13.60 -3.17 21.72
C THR A 64 14.03 -4.42 20.99
N MET A 65 13.25 -4.84 19.98
CA MET A 65 13.57 -6.03 19.19
C MET A 65 14.34 -5.62 17.94
N LYS A 66 15.51 -6.24 17.74
CA LYS A 66 16.45 -5.89 16.66
C LYS A 66 16.37 -6.91 15.53
N ILE A 67 15.62 -6.56 14.48
CA ILE A 67 15.73 -7.23 13.19
C ILE A 67 17.03 -6.81 12.51
N GLN A 68 17.66 -7.71 11.75
CA GLN A 68 18.88 -7.39 10.99
C GLN A 68 18.60 -6.31 9.93
N GLY A 69 19.00 -5.07 10.22
CA GLY A 69 18.97 -3.95 9.26
C GLY A 69 18.41 -2.62 9.78
N LYS A 70 19.15 -1.95 10.67
CA LYS A 70 19.01 -0.55 11.14
C LYS A 70 17.69 -0.08 11.78
N SER A 71 16.52 -0.63 11.47
CA SER A 71 15.25 -0.26 12.08
C SER A 71 14.78 -1.34 13.05
N SER A 72 14.72 -1.00 14.35
CA SER A 72 14.14 -1.85 15.39
C SER A 72 12.65 -1.59 15.57
N VAL A 73 11.89 -2.63 15.92
CA VAL A 73 10.52 -2.49 16.42
C VAL A 73 10.58 -2.21 17.92
N GLU A 74 9.87 -1.17 18.36
CA GLU A 74 9.84 -0.72 19.75
C GLU A 74 8.54 -1.18 20.44
N ILE A 75 8.66 -1.86 21.58
CA ILE A 75 7.50 -2.38 22.30
C ILE A 75 6.92 -1.31 23.22
N TYR A 76 5.62 -1.05 23.13
CA TYR A 76 4.88 -0.16 24.05
C TYR A 76 3.91 -0.94 24.95
N GLY A 77 3.42 -0.28 26.02
CA GLY A 77 2.42 -0.83 26.95
C GLY A 77 1.02 -0.81 26.35
N ASP A 78 0.00 -0.43 27.11
CA ASP A 78 -1.39 -0.44 26.62
C ASP A 78 -1.64 0.66 25.57
N GLU A 79 -1.10 1.86 25.81
CA GLU A 79 -1.25 3.05 24.96
C GLU A 79 0.11 3.62 24.53
N MET A 80 0.11 4.29 23.37
CA MET A 80 1.29 4.87 22.75
C MET A 80 1.41 6.35 23.09
N ASP A 81 2.38 6.72 23.93
CA ASP A 81 2.61 8.13 24.31
C ASP A 81 3.45 8.86 23.25
N LEU A 82 2.76 9.56 22.34
CA LEU A 82 3.39 10.40 21.31
C LEU A 82 4.32 11.49 21.90
N ARG A 83 4.07 11.99 23.12
CA ARG A 83 4.94 12.97 23.78
C ARG A 83 6.25 12.35 24.22
N GLU A 84 6.20 11.11 24.70
CA GLU A 84 7.42 10.35 25.01
C GLU A 84 8.21 10.03 23.73
N ILE A 85 7.53 9.65 22.64
CA ILE A 85 8.18 9.42 21.33
C ILE A 85 8.87 10.69 20.83
N ILE A 86 8.18 11.83 20.79
CA ILE A 86 8.75 13.14 20.37
C ILE A 86 10.04 13.45 21.15
N ARG A 87 10.01 13.27 22.48
CA ARG A 87 11.16 13.49 23.37
C ARG A 87 12.29 12.49 23.13
N LYS A 88 11.98 11.20 22.97
CA LYS A 88 12.97 10.12 22.77
C LYS A 88 13.68 10.25 21.42
N GLU A 89 12.93 10.62 20.39
CA GLU A 89 13.40 10.81 19.02
C GLU A 89 14.07 12.16 18.78
N ASN A 90 14.08 13.05 19.79
CA ASN A 90 14.72 14.36 19.77
C ASN A 90 14.32 15.21 18.55
N LEU A 91 13.01 15.21 18.22
CA LEU A 91 12.49 15.89 17.02
C LEU A 91 12.72 17.40 17.03
N ASP A 92 12.93 18.01 18.20
CA ASP A 92 13.30 19.42 18.32
C ASP A 92 14.56 19.74 17.50
N ALA A 93 15.53 18.81 17.46
CA ALA A 93 16.79 18.91 16.74
C ALA A 93 16.78 18.33 15.31
N GLN A 94 15.65 17.84 14.81
CA GLN A 94 15.54 17.26 13.46
C GLN A 94 14.77 18.16 12.49
N GLU A 95 15.15 18.11 11.21
CA GLU A 95 14.47 18.87 10.15
C GLU A 95 13.33 18.08 9.52
N GLU A 96 13.42 16.74 9.46
CA GLU A 96 12.39 15.85 8.94
C GLU A 96 11.19 15.68 9.89
N ALA A 97 10.00 15.44 9.33
CA ALA A 97 8.85 14.97 10.10
C ALA A 97 9.00 13.48 10.47
N LEU A 98 8.14 12.97 11.36
CA LEU A 98 8.19 11.59 11.83
C LEU A 98 6.87 10.85 11.59
N TYR A 99 6.95 9.71 10.92
CA TYR A 99 5.90 8.70 10.98
C TYR A 99 6.09 7.77 12.18
N VAL A 100 4.99 7.54 12.87
CA VAL A 100 4.83 6.52 13.90
C VAL A 100 3.88 5.46 13.33
N CYS A 101 4.38 4.23 13.17
CA CYS A 101 3.63 3.10 12.64
C CYS A 101 3.34 2.09 13.76
N ASP A 102 2.06 1.87 14.06
CA ASP A 102 1.59 0.85 14.98
C ASP A 102 1.31 -0.47 14.24
N LEU A 103 2.25 -1.41 14.32
CA LEU A 103 2.13 -2.71 13.69
C LEU A 103 1.01 -3.56 14.33
N SER A 104 0.64 -3.27 15.58
CA SER A 104 -0.49 -3.91 16.25
C SER A 104 -1.84 -3.58 15.60
N ASP A 105 -2.03 -2.37 15.06
CA ASP A 105 -3.25 -2.04 14.32
C ASP A 105 -3.39 -2.96 13.10
N ILE A 106 -2.31 -3.17 12.33
CA ILE A 106 -2.30 -4.05 11.15
C ILE A 106 -2.67 -5.50 11.50
N VAL A 107 -2.13 -6.02 12.62
CA VAL A 107 -2.49 -7.35 13.16
C VAL A 107 -3.97 -7.42 13.52
N ASN A 108 -4.50 -6.40 14.21
CA ASN A 108 -5.91 -6.33 14.58
C ASN A 108 -6.81 -6.25 13.34
N LYS A 109 -6.44 -5.46 12.31
CA LYS A 109 -7.16 -5.41 11.02
C LYS A 109 -7.19 -6.78 10.35
N TYR A 110 -6.11 -7.57 10.41
CA TYR A 110 -6.10 -8.94 9.87
C TYR A 110 -7.12 -9.84 10.58
N TYR A 111 -7.19 -9.82 11.91
CA TYR A 111 -8.16 -10.62 12.65
C TYR A 111 -9.60 -10.15 12.42
N ILE A 112 -9.85 -8.82 12.39
CA ILE A 112 -11.16 -8.24 12.02
C ILE A 112 -11.58 -8.70 10.63
N TRP A 113 -10.67 -8.72 9.64
CA TRP A 113 -10.95 -9.24 8.30
C TRP A 113 -11.35 -10.72 8.34
N ARG A 114 -10.57 -11.55 9.05
CA ARG A 114 -10.83 -13.00 9.19
C ARG A 114 -12.17 -13.30 9.87
N GLU A 115 -12.60 -12.46 10.82
CA GLU A 115 -13.89 -12.58 11.50
C GLU A 115 -15.06 -12.10 10.61
N CYS A 116 -14.96 -10.91 10.02
CA CYS A 116 -16.03 -10.31 9.24
C CYS A 116 -16.21 -10.94 7.85
N LEU A 117 -15.13 -11.39 7.19
CA LEU A 117 -15.14 -11.92 5.83
C LEU A 117 -14.46 -13.32 5.79
N PRO A 118 -14.99 -14.33 6.51
CA PRO A 118 -14.32 -15.62 6.71
C PRO A 118 -14.11 -16.43 5.42
N ARG A 119 -14.91 -16.14 4.37
CA ARG A 119 -14.82 -16.76 3.04
C ARG A 119 -13.83 -16.04 2.09
N VAL A 120 -13.34 -14.85 2.45
CA VAL A 120 -12.57 -13.98 1.54
C VAL A 120 -11.11 -13.90 1.97
N VAL A 121 -10.19 -14.32 1.10
CA VAL A 121 -8.75 -14.20 1.35
C VAL A 121 -8.25 -12.81 0.95
N PRO A 122 -7.62 -12.05 1.87
CA PRO A 122 -7.10 -10.73 1.54
C PRO A 122 -5.79 -10.83 0.74
N PHE A 123 -5.74 -10.14 -0.41
CA PHE A 123 -4.53 -9.88 -1.17
C PHE A 123 -4.18 -8.40 -0.98
N TYR A 124 -3.12 -8.09 -0.23
CA TYR A 124 -2.79 -6.71 0.09
C TYR A 124 -2.37 -5.92 -1.15
N ALA A 125 -3.03 -4.79 -1.42
CA ALA A 125 -2.71 -3.92 -2.56
C ALA A 125 -1.41 -3.14 -2.28
N VAL A 126 -0.27 -3.65 -2.77
CA VAL A 126 1.08 -3.17 -2.44
C VAL A 126 1.26 -1.67 -2.70
N LYS A 127 0.65 -1.18 -3.78
CA LYS A 127 0.57 0.23 -4.18
C LYS A 127 0.05 1.21 -3.11
N CYS A 128 -0.62 0.72 -2.07
CA CYS A 128 -1.20 1.56 -1.02
C CYS A 128 -0.17 2.01 0.03
N ASN A 129 0.70 1.10 0.47
CA ASN A 129 1.86 1.35 1.31
C ASN A 129 2.86 0.19 1.16
N ASP A 130 3.93 0.42 0.40
CA ASP A 130 4.89 -0.62 0.05
C ASP A 130 6.02 -0.77 1.09
N ASN A 131 5.83 -0.31 2.32
CA ASN A 131 6.87 -0.35 3.35
C ASN A 131 7.31 -1.80 3.68
N PRO A 132 8.61 -2.14 3.65
CA PRO A 132 9.08 -3.51 3.87
C PRO A 132 8.66 -4.16 5.20
N PHE A 133 8.44 -3.39 6.27
CA PHE A 133 7.97 -3.95 7.56
C PHE A 133 6.50 -4.36 7.48
N VAL A 134 5.66 -3.52 6.84
CA VAL A 134 4.24 -3.81 6.60
C VAL A 134 4.08 -5.03 5.70
N LEU A 135 4.82 -5.09 4.59
CA LEU A 135 4.75 -6.20 3.64
C LEU A 135 5.21 -7.53 4.27
N LYS A 136 6.29 -7.51 5.08
CA LYS A 136 6.72 -8.70 5.83
C LYS A 136 5.69 -9.16 6.87
N LEU A 137 5.08 -8.23 7.60
CA LEU A 137 4.06 -8.56 8.59
C LEU A 137 2.84 -9.23 7.94
N LEU A 138 2.34 -8.65 6.85
CA LEU A 138 1.19 -9.18 6.11
C LEU A 138 1.50 -10.55 5.48
N ALA A 139 2.71 -10.73 4.93
CA ALA A 139 3.18 -12.02 4.42
C ALA A 139 3.22 -13.10 5.53
N ALA A 140 3.71 -12.75 6.73
CA ALA A 140 3.77 -13.66 7.87
C ALA A 140 2.40 -13.96 8.50
N LEU A 141 1.46 -13.00 8.47
CA LEU A 141 0.04 -13.23 8.80
C LEU A 141 -0.66 -14.10 7.74
N GLY A 142 -0.07 -14.25 6.55
CA GLY A 142 -0.51 -15.17 5.50
C GLY A 142 -1.40 -14.54 4.42
N THR A 143 -1.38 -13.21 4.25
CA THR A 143 -2.10 -12.56 3.13
C THR A 143 -1.49 -12.95 1.78
N GLY A 144 -2.28 -12.78 0.72
CA GLY A 144 -1.74 -12.60 -0.62
C GLY A 144 -1.30 -11.15 -0.87
N PHE A 145 -0.94 -10.84 -2.10
CA PHE A 145 -0.56 -9.49 -2.56
C PHE A 145 -1.11 -9.20 -3.96
N ASP A 146 -1.82 -8.08 -4.10
CA ASP A 146 -2.07 -7.44 -5.39
C ASP A 146 -0.83 -6.62 -5.77
N CYS A 147 -0.23 -6.97 -6.90
CA CYS A 147 0.86 -6.23 -7.52
C CYS A 147 0.39 -5.64 -8.86
N ALA A 148 0.60 -4.34 -9.05
CA ALA A 148 0.33 -3.60 -10.27
C ALA A 148 1.57 -3.46 -11.20
N SER A 149 2.77 -3.86 -10.75
CA SER A 149 4.01 -3.70 -11.53
C SER A 149 5.07 -4.79 -11.32
N LYS A 150 6.00 -4.89 -12.28
CA LYS A 150 7.25 -5.67 -12.16
C LYS A 150 8.10 -5.29 -10.95
N GLY A 151 8.03 -4.03 -10.49
CA GLY A 151 8.75 -3.56 -9.30
C GLY A 151 8.18 -4.16 -8.02
N GLU A 152 6.84 -4.16 -7.90
CA GLU A 152 6.14 -4.74 -6.75
C GLU A 152 6.28 -6.26 -6.71
N ILE A 153 6.11 -6.96 -7.85
CA ILE A 153 6.36 -8.41 -7.95
C ILE A 153 7.79 -8.75 -7.50
N LYS A 154 8.80 -7.99 -7.95
CA LYS A 154 10.19 -8.16 -7.48
C LYS A 154 10.31 -7.99 -5.96
N LYS A 155 9.66 -6.96 -5.41
CA LYS A 155 9.71 -6.61 -3.99
C LYS A 155 9.10 -7.72 -3.13
N ILE A 156 7.90 -8.20 -3.48
CA ILE A 156 7.22 -9.30 -2.77
C ILE A 156 7.99 -10.63 -2.88
N LEU A 157 8.44 -11.02 -4.08
CA LEU A 157 9.26 -12.23 -4.25
C LEU A 157 10.59 -12.16 -3.46
N SER A 158 11.19 -10.97 -3.32
CA SER A 158 12.42 -10.80 -2.53
C SER A 158 12.23 -11.02 -1.02
N MET A 159 10.98 -11.08 -0.54
CA MET A 159 10.63 -11.40 0.85
C MET A 159 10.33 -12.90 1.06
N GLY A 160 10.49 -13.74 0.03
CA GLY A 160 10.24 -15.19 0.12
C GLY A 160 8.76 -15.58 0.03
N VAL A 161 7.90 -14.69 -0.48
CA VAL A 161 6.48 -14.98 -0.71
C VAL A 161 6.33 -15.82 -1.98
N ASP A 162 5.53 -16.89 -1.90
CA ASP A 162 5.25 -17.79 -3.02
C ASP A 162 4.48 -17.11 -4.15
N ALA A 163 4.77 -17.51 -5.40
CA ALA A 163 4.15 -16.94 -6.61
C ALA A 163 2.61 -17.08 -6.64
N GLU A 164 2.07 -18.13 -6.02
CA GLU A 164 0.62 -18.38 -5.91
C GLU A 164 -0.11 -17.35 -5.01
N LYS A 165 0.62 -16.67 -4.12
CA LYS A 165 0.10 -15.60 -3.25
C LYS A 165 0.15 -14.23 -3.91
N ILE A 166 0.42 -14.14 -5.21
CA ILE A 166 0.51 -12.89 -5.96
C ILE A 166 -0.51 -12.90 -7.10
N ILE A 167 -1.36 -11.88 -7.15
CA ILE A 167 -2.16 -11.55 -8.33
C ILE A 167 -1.57 -10.32 -9.03
N PHE A 168 -1.38 -10.39 -10.35
CA PHE A 168 -0.95 -9.23 -11.15
C PHE A 168 -2.18 -8.48 -11.66
N ALA A 169 -2.81 -7.69 -10.80
CA ALA A 169 -4.13 -7.12 -11.03
C ALA A 169 -4.16 -5.74 -11.72
N ASN A 170 -3.08 -5.36 -12.40
CA ASN A 170 -3.11 -4.27 -13.37
C ASN A 170 -3.78 -4.75 -14.67
N PRO A 171 -4.91 -4.17 -15.12
CA PRO A 171 -5.57 -4.62 -16.33
C PRO A 171 -4.77 -4.33 -17.60
N ALA A 172 -3.99 -3.24 -17.63
CA ALA A 172 -3.25 -2.77 -18.81
C ALA A 172 -1.72 -2.85 -18.61
N LYS A 173 -1.10 -3.98 -18.98
CA LYS A 173 0.29 -4.31 -18.59
C LYS A 173 1.32 -4.04 -19.70
N PRO A 174 2.51 -3.49 -19.41
CA PRO A 174 3.63 -3.50 -20.36
C PRO A 174 4.09 -4.93 -20.69
N ASN A 175 4.42 -5.22 -21.96
CA ASN A 175 4.90 -6.56 -22.38
C ASN A 175 6.07 -7.07 -21.51
N SER A 176 7.00 -6.18 -21.15
CA SER A 176 8.17 -6.47 -20.31
C SER A 176 7.84 -6.81 -18.85
N HIS A 177 6.60 -6.52 -18.41
CA HIS A 177 6.05 -6.94 -17.11
C HIS A 177 5.35 -8.29 -17.23
N VAL A 178 4.56 -8.54 -18.28
CA VAL A 178 3.91 -9.84 -18.53
C VAL A 178 4.96 -10.94 -18.72
N LEU A 179 5.99 -10.69 -19.53
CA LEU A 179 7.14 -11.61 -19.69
C LEU A 179 7.89 -11.86 -18.38
N TYR A 180 7.96 -10.88 -17.48
CA TYR A 180 8.57 -11.05 -16.17
C TYR A 180 7.70 -11.87 -15.22
N ALA A 181 6.38 -11.67 -15.25
CA ALA A 181 5.41 -12.49 -14.52
C ALA A 181 5.50 -13.96 -14.97
N ALA A 182 5.54 -14.22 -16.27
CA ALA A 182 5.75 -15.55 -16.86
C ALA A 182 7.05 -16.19 -16.35
N ALA A 183 8.19 -15.48 -16.46
CA ALA A 183 9.50 -15.95 -16.01
C ALA A 183 9.62 -16.13 -14.48
N LYS A 184 8.60 -15.75 -13.70
CA LYS A 184 8.52 -15.93 -12.24
C LYS A 184 7.33 -16.77 -11.80
N GLY A 185 6.56 -17.35 -12.72
CA GLY A 185 5.41 -18.20 -12.39
C GLY A 185 4.21 -17.45 -11.78
N ILE A 186 4.11 -16.13 -11.95
CA ILE A 186 2.98 -15.31 -11.49
C ILE A 186 1.81 -15.51 -12.44
N ALA A 187 1.11 -16.64 -12.31
CA ALA A 187 0.15 -17.11 -13.29
C ALA A 187 -1.14 -16.27 -13.35
N THR A 188 -1.60 -15.72 -12.23
CA THR A 188 -2.90 -15.04 -12.15
C THR A 188 -2.80 -13.55 -12.45
N MET A 189 -3.55 -13.07 -13.44
CA MET A 189 -3.56 -11.65 -13.83
C MET A 189 -4.92 -11.18 -14.38
N THR A 190 -5.19 -9.89 -14.24
CA THR A 190 -6.45 -9.28 -14.72
C THR A 190 -6.37 -8.82 -16.17
N PHE A 191 -7.52 -8.66 -16.82
CA PHE A 191 -7.66 -7.98 -18.12
C PHE A 191 -9.06 -7.37 -18.27
N ASP A 192 -9.18 -6.33 -19.08
CA ASP A 192 -10.46 -5.65 -19.39
C ASP A 192 -10.59 -5.23 -20.87
N SER A 193 -9.70 -5.70 -21.75
CA SER A 193 -9.73 -5.37 -23.19
C SER A 193 -9.17 -6.48 -24.08
N ASP A 194 -9.54 -6.45 -25.36
CA ASP A 194 -9.09 -7.36 -26.41
C ASP A 194 -7.59 -7.18 -26.72
N PHE A 195 -7.09 -5.95 -26.75
CA PHE A 195 -5.66 -5.65 -26.87
C PHE A 195 -4.82 -6.27 -25.74
N GLU A 196 -5.37 -6.41 -24.54
CA GLU A 196 -4.71 -7.14 -23.45
C GLU A 196 -4.66 -8.65 -23.74
N LEU A 197 -5.76 -9.24 -24.21
CA LEU A 197 -5.82 -10.66 -24.60
C LEU A 197 -4.83 -10.98 -25.75
N TYR A 198 -4.81 -10.18 -26.82
CA TYR A 198 -3.87 -10.38 -27.95
C TYR A 198 -2.40 -10.28 -27.53
N LYS A 199 -2.09 -9.48 -26.51
CA LYS A 199 -0.75 -9.38 -25.91
C LYS A 199 -0.43 -10.61 -25.06
N ILE A 200 -1.35 -11.03 -24.20
CA ILE A 200 -1.17 -12.18 -23.31
C ILE A 200 -1.00 -13.47 -24.13
N ALA A 201 -1.83 -13.70 -25.16
CA ALA A 201 -1.70 -14.84 -26.07
C ALA A 201 -0.30 -14.97 -26.70
N LYS A 202 0.41 -13.85 -26.90
CA LYS A 202 1.76 -13.81 -27.48
C LYS A 202 2.89 -13.88 -26.44
N THR A 203 2.62 -13.61 -25.16
CA THR A 203 3.67 -13.39 -24.15
C THR A 203 3.57 -14.31 -22.93
N PHE A 204 2.37 -14.78 -22.58
CA PHE A 204 2.13 -15.75 -21.50
C PHE A 204 0.78 -16.47 -21.73
N PRO A 205 0.68 -17.38 -22.72
CA PRO A 205 -0.57 -18.05 -23.06
C PRO A 205 -1.14 -18.93 -21.94
N ASP A 206 -0.29 -19.47 -21.07
CA ASP A 206 -0.66 -20.34 -19.94
C ASP A 206 -1.16 -19.58 -18.69
N ALA A 207 -1.36 -18.26 -18.79
CA ALA A 207 -1.82 -17.43 -17.69
C ALA A 207 -3.26 -17.78 -17.25
N ASN A 208 -3.52 -17.67 -15.94
CA ASN A 208 -4.86 -17.72 -15.36
C ASN A 208 -5.47 -16.32 -15.41
N LEU A 209 -6.41 -16.09 -16.33
CA LEU A 209 -6.97 -14.76 -16.56
C LEU A 209 -8.22 -14.49 -15.74
N VAL A 210 -8.31 -13.28 -15.21
CA VAL A 210 -9.46 -12.78 -14.43
C VAL A 210 -10.02 -11.57 -15.17
N ILE A 211 -11.25 -11.67 -15.68
CA ILE A 211 -11.85 -10.51 -16.37
C ILE A 211 -12.24 -9.45 -15.33
N ARG A 212 -11.83 -8.21 -15.54
CA ARG A 212 -12.20 -7.09 -14.66
C ARG A 212 -13.40 -6.36 -15.24
N ILE A 213 -14.50 -6.36 -14.49
CA ILE A 213 -15.69 -5.59 -14.83
C ILE A 213 -15.74 -4.27 -14.07
N ARG A 214 -16.41 -3.29 -14.67
CA ARG A 214 -16.75 -2.02 -14.04
C ARG A 214 -18.01 -2.18 -13.18
N CYS A 215 -17.95 -1.68 -11.95
CA CYS A 215 -19.13 -1.48 -11.11
C CYS A 215 -18.83 -0.31 -10.17
N ASP A 216 -19.26 0.89 -10.55
CA ASP A 216 -18.96 2.10 -9.79
C ASP A 216 -19.92 2.25 -8.60
N ALA A 217 -19.36 2.63 -7.44
CA ALA A 217 -20.13 3.12 -6.31
C ALA A 217 -20.67 4.52 -6.63
N GLU A 218 -21.90 4.83 -6.19
CA GLU A 218 -22.47 6.18 -6.34
C GLU A 218 -21.65 7.23 -5.59
N LYS A 219 -21.01 6.82 -4.48
CA LYS A 219 -20.10 7.64 -3.69
C LYS A 219 -18.81 6.86 -3.36
N ALA A 220 -17.71 7.32 -3.93
CA ALA A 220 -16.35 6.87 -3.62
C ALA A 220 -15.39 8.06 -3.59
N GLN A 221 -14.44 8.03 -2.66
CA GLN A 221 -13.35 9.01 -2.52
C GLN A 221 -12.49 9.09 -3.79
N CYS A 222 -12.22 7.96 -4.46
CA CYS A 222 -11.57 7.94 -5.79
C CYS A 222 -12.29 6.94 -6.73
N PRO A 223 -13.07 7.41 -7.71
CA PRO A 223 -13.64 6.58 -8.77
C PRO A 223 -12.56 6.02 -9.70
N LEU A 224 -12.67 4.74 -10.07
CA LEU A 224 -11.71 4.06 -10.96
C LEU A 224 -12.31 3.63 -12.31
N GLY A 225 -13.63 3.48 -12.42
CA GLY A 225 -14.31 2.93 -13.60
C GLY A 225 -14.19 3.77 -14.87
N GLN A 226 -13.78 5.04 -14.79
CA GLN A 226 -13.48 5.83 -16.00
C GLN A 226 -12.27 5.25 -16.77
N LYS A 227 -11.34 4.58 -16.07
CA LYS A 227 -10.07 4.10 -16.64
C LYS A 227 -9.99 2.58 -16.79
N PHE A 228 -10.68 1.82 -15.94
CA PHE A 228 -10.50 0.37 -15.83
C PHE A 228 -11.79 -0.38 -15.55
N GLY A 229 -11.87 -1.59 -16.09
CA GLY A 229 -13.03 -2.47 -16.03
C GLY A 229 -13.91 -2.29 -17.26
N CYS A 230 -14.20 -3.39 -17.95
CA CYS A 230 -15.14 -3.42 -19.06
C CYS A 230 -16.59 -3.42 -18.56
N ASP A 231 -17.53 -3.04 -19.41
CA ASP A 231 -18.95 -3.19 -19.13
C ASP A 231 -19.31 -4.69 -18.94
N ALA A 232 -20.07 -4.98 -17.88
CA ALA A 232 -20.38 -6.37 -17.50
C ALA A 232 -21.40 -7.05 -18.42
N GLU A 233 -22.20 -6.29 -19.16
CA GLU A 233 -23.26 -6.80 -20.04
C GLU A 233 -22.89 -6.65 -21.53
N LEU A 234 -22.30 -5.51 -21.90
CA LEU A 234 -22.03 -5.14 -23.30
C LEU A 234 -20.66 -5.64 -23.80
N GLU A 235 -19.64 -5.66 -22.96
CA GLU A 235 -18.25 -5.94 -23.37
C GLU A 235 -17.74 -7.29 -22.85
N ALA A 236 -17.96 -7.59 -21.56
CA ALA A 236 -17.44 -8.79 -20.90
C ALA A 236 -17.79 -10.11 -21.60
N PRO A 237 -19.02 -10.35 -22.11
CA PRO A 237 -19.34 -11.58 -22.84
C PRO A 237 -18.51 -11.75 -24.14
N GLY A 238 -18.28 -10.66 -24.87
CA GLY A 238 -17.45 -10.66 -26.08
C GLY A 238 -15.98 -10.94 -25.76
N LEU A 239 -15.45 -10.33 -24.70
CA LEU A 239 -14.08 -10.55 -24.22
C LEU A 239 -13.84 -11.99 -23.74
N ILE A 240 -14.78 -12.61 -23.02
CA ILE A 240 -14.67 -14.02 -22.61
C ILE A 240 -14.72 -14.95 -23.84
N SER A 241 -15.52 -14.62 -24.86
CA SER A 241 -15.57 -15.37 -26.12
C SER A 241 -14.26 -15.28 -26.90
N LEU A 242 -13.70 -14.07 -27.05
CA LEU A 242 -12.41 -13.85 -27.70
C LEU A 242 -11.27 -14.58 -26.98
N ALA A 243 -11.27 -14.60 -25.65
CA ALA A 243 -10.30 -15.37 -24.89
C ALA A 243 -10.38 -16.88 -25.22
N LYS A 244 -11.58 -17.41 -25.47
CA LYS A 244 -11.78 -18.81 -25.87
C LYS A 244 -11.23 -19.08 -27.28
N GLU A 245 -11.48 -18.17 -28.22
CA GLU A 245 -10.96 -18.25 -29.60
C GLU A 245 -9.42 -18.20 -29.64
N LEU A 246 -8.82 -17.41 -28.75
CA LEU A 246 -7.36 -17.31 -28.58
C LEU A 246 -6.74 -18.47 -27.78
N GLY A 247 -7.54 -19.44 -27.32
CA GLY A 247 -7.08 -20.57 -26.51
C GLY A 247 -6.63 -20.21 -25.09
N LEU A 248 -6.99 -19.02 -24.60
CA LEU A 248 -6.61 -18.52 -23.29
C LEU A 248 -7.51 -19.08 -22.17
N LYS A 249 -6.93 -19.25 -20.99
CA LYS A 249 -7.63 -19.74 -19.79
C LYS A 249 -8.16 -18.58 -18.95
N VAL A 250 -9.45 -18.32 -19.02
CA VAL A 250 -10.15 -17.43 -18.06
C VAL A 250 -10.68 -18.26 -16.90
N ILE A 251 -10.42 -17.82 -15.66
CA ILE A 251 -10.74 -18.56 -14.42
C ILE A 251 -11.74 -17.83 -13.52
N GLY A 252 -12.09 -16.57 -13.80
CA GLY A 252 -12.82 -15.76 -12.84
C GLY A 252 -13.13 -14.35 -13.27
N VAL A 253 -13.80 -13.65 -12.35
CA VAL A 253 -14.20 -12.23 -12.49
C VAL A 253 -13.62 -11.44 -11.33
N SER A 254 -13.15 -10.22 -11.60
CA SER A 254 -12.76 -9.20 -10.64
C SER A 254 -13.59 -7.93 -10.85
N PHE A 255 -13.75 -7.13 -9.81
CA PHE A 255 -14.30 -5.78 -9.92
C PHE A 255 -13.60 -4.86 -8.91
N HIS A 256 -13.78 -3.55 -9.01
CA HIS A 256 -13.31 -2.64 -7.96
C HIS A 256 -14.24 -1.43 -7.86
N VAL A 257 -14.86 -1.25 -6.69
CA VAL A 257 -16.00 -0.34 -6.51
C VAL A 257 -15.63 1.15 -6.44
N GLY A 258 -14.39 1.42 -6.02
CA GLY A 258 -13.83 2.75 -5.84
C GLY A 258 -13.00 2.81 -4.56
N SER A 259 -12.01 3.69 -4.48
CA SER A 259 -11.27 3.90 -3.23
C SER A 259 -12.14 4.69 -2.26
N GLY A 260 -12.18 4.32 -0.97
CA GLY A 260 -13.02 5.00 0.03
C GLY A 260 -14.50 4.97 -0.34
N CYS A 261 -15.06 3.76 -0.51
CA CYS A 261 -16.45 3.56 -0.91
C CYS A 261 -17.41 3.84 0.26
N GLU A 262 -18.50 4.57 0.00
CA GLU A 262 -19.59 4.81 0.95
C GLU A 262 -20.94 4.21 0.51
N ASP A 263 -21.12 3.86 -0.77
CA ASP A 263 -22.27 3.08 -1.27
C ASP A 263 -21.98 1.57 -1.18
N PHE A 264 -22.07 0.99 0.02
CA PHE A 264 -21.81 -0.45 0.21
C PHE A 264 -22.73 -1.40 -0.59
N PRO A 265 -24.00 -1.08 -0.92
CA PRO A 265 -24.83 -1.90 -1.81
C PRO A 265 -24.21 -2.20 -3.19
N VAL A 266 -23.24 -1.41 -3.67
CA VAL A 266 -22.48 -1.68 -4.90
C VAL A 266 -21.85 -3.08 -4.92
N TYR A 267 -21.40 -3.60 -3.78
CA TYR A 267 -20.78 -4.93 -3.73
C TYR A 267 -21.80 -6.03 -4.06
N GLU A 268 -23.06 -5.91 -3.65
CA GLU A 268 -24.11 -6.87 -4.08
C GLU A 268 -24.36 -6.77 -5.60
N ARG A 269 -24.42 -5.54 -6.14
CA ARG A 269 -24.60 -5.32 -7.59
C ARG A 269 -23.46 -5.97 -8.40
N ALA A 270 -22.22 -5.78 -7.97
CA ALA A 270 -21.04 -6.34 -8.61
C ALA A 270 -20.96 -7.87 -8.51
N ILE A 271 -21.26 -8.45 -7.34
CA ILE A 271 -21.32 -9.91 -7.13
C ILE A 271 -22.44 -10.55 -7.98
N CYS A 272 -23.58 -9.87 -8.12
CA CYS A 272 -24.68 -10.29 -9.00
C CYS A 272 -24.25 -10.31 -10.49
N ALA A 273 -23.60 -9.23 -10.96
CA ALA A 273 -23.06 -9.16 -12.32
C ALA A 273 -22.01 -10.24 -12.60
N ALA A 274 -21.08 -10.45 -11.66
CA ALA A 274 -20.11 -11.54 -11.73
C ALA A 274 -20.80 -12.91 -11.82
N LYS A 275 -21.91 -13.15 -11.09
CA LYS A 275 -22.66 -14.41 -11.20
C LYS A 275 -23.28 -14.62 -12.58
N THR A 276 -23.73 -13.56 -13.25
CA THR A 276 -24.20 -13.65 -14.65
C THR A 276 -23.05 -14.08 -15.57
N LEU A 277 -21.86 -13.51 -15.41
CA LEU A 277 -20.68 -13.89 -16.21
C LEU A 277 -20.17 -15.31 -15.91
N PHE A 278 -20.21 -15.79 -14.66
CA PHE A 278 -19.92 -17.19 -14.34
C PHE A 278 -20.87 -18.16 -15.07
N LYS A 279 -22.17 -17.83 -15.15
CA LYS A 279 -23.16 -18.64 -15.91
C LYS A 279 -22.85 -18.62 -17.41
N TYR A 280 -22.50 -17.46 -17.95
CA TYR A 280 -22.16 -17.30 -19.37
C TYR A 280 -20.86 -18.05 -19.72
N ALA A 281 -19.80 -17.89 -18.94
CA ALA A 281 -18.53 -18.60 -19.15
C ALA A 281 -18.70 -20.13 -19.17
N LYS A 282 -19.63 -20.66 -18.36
CA LYS A 282 -19.98 -22.09 -18.35
C LYS A 282 -20.62 -22.57 -19.65
N THR A 283 -21.35 -21.74 -20.40
CA THR A 283 -21.88 -22.13 -21.73
C THR A 283 -20.78 -22.23 -22.79
N LEU A 284 -19.69 -21.48 -22.61
CA LEU A 284 -18.46 -21.55 -23.41
C LEU A 284 -17.50 -22.65 -22.95
N GLY A 285 -17.91 -23.48 -21.97
CA GLY A 285 -17.08 -24.55 -21.41
C GLY A 285 -15.85 -24.04 -20.65
N TYR A 286 -15.95 -22.88 -19.98
CA TYR A 286 -15.05 -22.51 -18.89
C TYR A 286 -15.61 -23.00 -17.55
N ASP A 287 -14.71 -23.24 -16.60
CA ASP A 287 -15.04 -23.52 -15.20
C ASP A 287 -14.42 -22.42 -14.34
N PHE A 288 -15.21 -21.37 -14.07
CA PHE A 288 -14.74 -20.23 -13.28
C PHE A 288 -14.76 -20.59 -11.79
N ASN A 289 -13.62 -20.45 -11.14
CA ASN A 289 -13.38 -20.81 -9.74
C ASN A 289 -12.80 -19.66 -8.91
N LEU A 290 -12.69 -18.45 -9.46
CA LEU A 290 -12.18 -17.27 -8.75
C LEU A 290 -13.15 -16.08 -8.86
N LEU A 291 -13.53 -15.52 -7.71
CA LEU A 291 -14.15 -14.20 -7.62
C LEU A 291 -13.24 -13.28 -6.81
N ASP A 292 -12.94 -12.11 -7.38
CA ASP A 292 -12.19 -11.06 -6.72
C ASP A 292 -13.08 -9.82 -6.49
N LEU A 293 -13.19 -9.42 -5.23
CA LEU A 293 -14.04 -8.31 -4.80
C LEU A 293 -13.35 -6.93 -4.90
N GLY A 294 -12.06 -6.90 -5.27
CA GLY A 294 -11.28 -5.67 -5.35
C GLY A 294 -11.08 -4.99 -3.99
N GLY A 295 -10.79 -3.69 -4.01
CA GLY A 295 -10.61 -2.86 -2.82
C GLY A 295 -11.81 -1.96 -2.51
N GLY A 296 -11.56 -0.91 -1.72
CA GLY A 296 -12.54 0.13 -1.38
C GLY A 296 -12.97 0.17 0.09
N PHE A 297 -12.65 -0.88 0.85
CA PHE A 297 -12.99 -1.02 2.27
C PHE A 297 -12.47 0.13 3.16
N PRO A 298 -13.25 0.56 4.18
CA PRO A 298 -12.86 1.65 5.07
C PRO A 298 -11.71 1.22 6.00
N GLY A 299 -10.70 2.08 6.15
CA GLY A 299 -9.46 1.76 6.90
C GLY A 299 -9.12 2.69 8.05
N ASP A 300 -9.91 3.72 8.29
CA ASP A 300 -9.58 4.75 9.28
C ASP A 300 -10.02 4.34 10.70
N LYS A 301 -9.35 4.93 11.69
CA LYS A 301 -9.66 4.76 13.10
C LYS A 301 -11.10 5.18 13.38
N GLY A 302 -11.87 4.30 14.02
CA GLY A 302 -13.31 4.49 14.27
C GLY A 302 -14.23 4.07 13.13
N THR A 303 -13.71 3.67 11.96
CA THR A 303 -14.54 3.04 10.91
C THR A 303 -14.72 1.54 11.13
N SER A 304 -15.75 0.95 10.52
CA SER A 304 -16.11 -0.46 10.70
C SER A 304 -16.18 -1.20 9.37
N LEU A 305 -15.57 -2.39 9.31
CA LEU A 305 -15.71 -3.32 8.17
C LEU A 305 -17.08 -4.05 8.19
N LYS A 306 -17.74 -4.11 9.35
CA LYS A 306 -18.88 -5.01 9.57
C LYS A 306 -20.06 -4.76 8.62
N GLU A 307 -20.39 -3.51 8.35
CA GLU A 307 -21.55 -3.16 7.52
C GLU A 307 -21.39 -3.64 6.07
N VAL A 308 -20.25 -3.33 5.45
CA VAL A 308 -19.92 -3.81 4.10
C VAL A 308 -19.72 -5.34 4.08
N ALA A 309 -19.18 -5.92 5.15
CA ALA A 309 -19.04 -7.38 5.25
C ALA A 309 -20.39 -8.11 5.37
N ASP A 310 -21.35 -7.58 6.13
CA ASP A 310 -22.70 -8.15 6.24
C ASP A 310 -23.43 -8.13 4.89
N ILE A 311 -23.18 -7.11 4.04
CA ILE A 311 -23.71 -7.02 2.67
C ILE A 311 -23.01 -8.06 1.77
N ILE A 312 -21.68 -8.10 1.80
CA ILE A 312 -20.87 -9.04 1.01
C ILE A 312 -21.22 -10.49 1.34
N ASN A 313 -21.26 -10.88 2.61
CA ASN A 313 -21.57 -12.25 3.01
C ASN A 313 -22.96 -12.70 2.50
N LYS A 314 -24.00 -11.85 2.66
CA LYS A 314 -25.35 -12.12 2.13
C LYS A 314 -25.34 -12.27 0.60
N ALA A 315 -24.60 -11.42 -0.10
CA ALA A 315 -24.47 -11.50 -1.56
C ALA A 315 -23.71 -12.77 -1.99
N LEU A 316 -22.63 -13.13 -1.30
CA LEU A 316 -21.85 -14.35 -1.56
C LEU A 316 -22.67 -15.61 -1.31
N ASP A 317 -23.49 -15.66 -0.25
CA ASP A 317 -24.34 -16.83 0.02
C ASP A 317 -25.50 -16.94 -1.00
N LYS A 318 -26.04 -15.81 -1.45
CA LYS A 318 -27.12 -15.73 -2.45
C LYS A 318 -26.65 -16.07 -3.87
N TYR A 319 -25.49 -15.57 -4.28
CA TYR A 319 -25.02 -15.63 -5.67
C TYR A 319 -23.87 -16.62 -5.88
N MET A 320 -22.97 -16.79 -4.90
CA MET A 320 -21.81 -17.68 -4.96
C MET A 320 -21.80 -18.70 -3.80
N PRO A 321 -22.87 -19.51 -3.60
CA PRO A 321 -22.94 -20.46 -2.47
C PRO A 321 -21.94 -21.63 -2.57
N ASP A 322 -21.34 -21.84 -3.74
CA ASP A 322 -20.40 -22.94 -3.98
C ASP A 322 -19.06 -22.67 -3.26
N SER A 323 -18.66 -23.59 -2.39
CA SER A 323 -17.41 -23.54 -1.64
C SER A 323 -16.16 -23.82 -2.49
N ALA A 324 -16.31 -24.34 -3.71
CA ALA A 324 -15.22 -24.50 -4.66
C ALA A 324 -14.81 -23.17 -5.34
N ILE A 325 -15.64 -22.12 -5.24
CA ILE A 325 -15.26 -20.79 -5.71
C ILE A 325 -14.35 -20.15 -4.65
N HIS A 326 -13.09 -19.96 -5.02
CA HIS A 326 -12.15 -19.14 -4.25
C HIS A 326 -12.59 -17.68 -4.33
N ILE A 327 -12.68 -17.02 -3.18
CA ILE A 327 -13.07 -15.62 -3.10
C ILE A 327 -11.90 -14.85 -2.49
N ILE A 328 -11.44 -13.83 -3.20
CA ILE A 328 -10.36 -12.93 -2.77
C ILE A 328 -10.85 -11.48 -2.78
N ALA A 329 -10.04 -10.58 -2.24
CA ALA A 329 -10.22 -9.15 -2.37
C ALA A 329 -8.86 -8.44 -2.32
N GLU A 330 -8.83 -7.16 -2.70
CA GLU A 330 -7.63 -6.30 -2.81
C GLU A 330 -7.59 -5.17 -1.76
N PRO A 331 -7.71 -5.43 -0.43
CA PRO A 331 -7.67 -4.40 0.58
C PRO A 331 -6.28 -3.74 0.68
N GLY A 332 -6.18 -2.48 0.25
CA GLY A 332 -5.06 -1.58 0.57
C GLY A 332 -5.32 -0.79 1.86
N ARG A 333 -6.07 0.31 1.75
CA ARG A 333 -6.32 1.29 2.82
C ARG A 333 -6.76 0.65 4.15
N PHE A 334 -7.63 -0.36 4.10
CA PHE A 334 -8.17 -1.09 5.25
C PHE A 334 -7.08 -1.47 6.28
N PHE A 335 -5.97 -2.02 5.81
CA PHE A 335 -4.89 -2.57 6.64
C PHE A 335 -3.98 -1.51 7.24
N VAL A 336 -3.76 -0.38 6.56
CA VAL A 336 -2.62 0.51 6.85
C VAL A 336 -3.00 1.94 7.19
N SER A 337 -4.22 2.39 6.91
CA SER A 337 -4.58 3.81 7.08
C SER A 337 -4.42 4.25 8.53
N SER A 338 -5.18 3.66 9.46
CA SER A 338 -5.10 3.90 10.91
C SER A 338 -3.77 3.57 11.55
N ALA A 339 -3.00 2.65 10.97
CA ALA A 339 -1.74 2.17 11.51
C ALA A 339 -0.61 3.22 11.49
N PHE A 340 -0.75 4.34 10.78
CA PHE A 340 0.28 5.38 10.72
C PHE A 340 -0.25 6.74 11.21
N THR A 341 0.54 7.37 12.08
CA THR A 341 0.35 8.75 12.52
C THR A 341 1.57 9.58 12.12
N LEU A 342 1.34 10.72 11.49
CA LEU A 342 2.38 11.67 11.07
C LEU A 342 2.51 12.79 12.10
N ILE A 343 3.74 13.09 12.51
CA ILE A 343 4.10 14.13 13.47
C ILE A 343 4.95 15.18 12.75
N CYS A 344 4.40 16.39 12.60
CA CYS A 344 5.07 17.51 11.96
C CYS A 344 5.35 18.63 12.96
N LYS A 345 6.54 19.24 12.88
CA LYS A 345 6.97 20.37 13.69
C LYS A 345 6.64 21.68 12.98
N ILE A 346 6.08 22.65 13.71
CA ILE A 346 5.92 24.02 13.23
C ILE A 346 7.29 24.69 13.23
N TYR A 347 7.86 24.94 12.06
CA TYR A 347 9.17 25.58 11.91
C TYR A 347 9.07 27.08 11.67
N SER A 348 7.93 27.57 11.15
CA SER A 348 7.68 29.00 10.94
C SER A 348 6.21 29.35 11.14
N LYS A 349 5.94 30.63 11.38
CA LYS A 349 4.63 31.17 11.72
C LYS A 349 4.49 32.61 11.22
N ARG A 350 3.30 32.98 10.72
CA ARG A 350 2.94 34.37 10.37
C ARG A 350 1.55 34.71 10.92
N GLU A 351 1.45 35.76 11.70
CA GLU A 351 0.17 36.30 12.18
C GLU A 351 -0.30 37.41 11.19
N ILE A 352 -1.55 37.30 10.71
CA ILE A 352 -2.21 38.30 9.86
C ILE A 352 -3.13 39.12 10.75
N VAL A 353 -2.85 40.41 10.85
CA VAL A 353 -3.58 41.37 11.70
C VAL A 353 -4.28 42.40 10.81
N GLN A 354 -5.57 42.60 11.05
CA GLN A 354 -6.40 43.59 10.35
C GLN A 354 -7.23 44.37 11.38
N ASN A 355 -7.24 45.70 11.29
CA ASN A 355 -7.95 46.59 12.23
C ASN A 355 -7.63 46.26 13.71
N ASP A 356 -6.33 46.12 14.03
CA ASP A 356 -5.78 45.75 15.35
C ASP A 356 -6.29 44.43 15.93
N LYS A 357 -6.84 43.54 15.10
CA LYS A 357 -7.31 42.20 15.48
C LYS A 357 -6.59 41.12 14.70
N LEU A 358 -6.22 40.03 15.39
CA LEU A 358 -5.68 38.82 14.76
C LEU A 358 -6.78 38.19 13.89
N GLU A 359 -6.63 38.27 12.57
CA GLU A 359 -7.58 37.75 11.60
C GLU A 359 -7.33 36.27 11.32
N LYS A 360 -6.06 35.91 11.07
CA LYS A 360 -5.64 34.55 10.70
C LYS A 360 -4.19 34.28 11.10
N THR A 361 -3.87 33.04 11.47
CA THR A 361 -2.50 32.58 11.72
C THR A 361 -2.07 31.55 10.67
N MET A 362 -0.97 31.79 9.97
CA MET A 362 -0.36 30.81 9.08
C MET A 362 0.70 30.02 9.85
N TYR A 363 0.61 28.70 9.85
CA TYR A 363 1.63 27.80 10.37
C TYR A 363 2.30 27.05 9.22
N PHE A 364 3.63 27.00 9.23
CA PHE A 364 4.42 26.28 8.24
C PHE A 364 5.05 25.07 8.95
N ILE A 365 4.83 23.87 8.40
CA ILE A 365 5.28 22.61 8.98
C ILE A 365 6.25 21.88 8.04
N ASN A 366 7.09 21.04 8.63
CA ASN A 366 8.22 20.38 7.95
C ASN A 366 7.87 19.15 7.10
N ASP A 367 6.65 19.09 6.58
CA ASP A 367 6.18 18.15 5.56
C ASP A 367 5.01 18.80 4.80
N GLY A 368 4.79 18.43 3.55
CA GLY A 368 3.98 19.18 2.58
C GLY A 368 3.17 18.31 1.63
N VAL A 369 2.45 18.97 0.72
CA VAL A 369 1.67 18.37 -0.36
C VAL A 369 2.57 17.59 -1.33
N TYR A 370 3.84 17.98 -1.47
CA TYR A 370 4.84 17.23 -2.23
C TYR A 370 5.45 16.03 -1.49
N GLY A 371 5.33 16.03 -0.16
CA GLY A 371 5.72 14.94 0.73
C GLY A 371 4.50 14.07 1.07
N SER A 372 4.18 13.92 2.35
CA SER A 372 3.12 12.99 2.79
C SER A 372 1.70 13.44 2.47
N PHE A 373 1.46 14.75 2.32
CA PHE A 373 0.12 15.30 2.09
C PHE A 373 -0.30 15.29 0.60
N ASN A 374 0.45 14.60 -0.26
CA ASN A 374 0.07 14.38 -1.66
C ASN A 374 -1.31 13.70 -1.79
N CYS A 375 -1.76 12.99 -0.74
CA CYS A 375 -3.10 12.43 -0.61
C CYS A 375 -4.23 13.49 -0.72
N ILE A 376 -3.96 14.77 -0.48
CA ILE A 376 -4.93 15.86 -0.72
C ILE A 376 -5.21 15.98 -2.22
N LEU A 377 -4.18 15.89 -3.06
CA LEU A 377 -4.28 16.02 -4.52
C LEU A 377 -4.72 14.70 -5.19
N TYR A 378 -4.08 13.57 -4.84
CA TYR A 378 -4.24 12.31 -5.55
C TYR A 378 -5.27 11.35 -4.95
N ASP A 379 -5.55 11.48 -3.65
CA ASP A 379 -6.48 10.62 -2.90
C ASP A 379 -7.69 11.43 -2.39
N HIS A 380 -7.81 12.72 -2.72
CA HIS A 380 -8.88 13.64 -2.28
C HIS A 380 -9.12 13.66 -0.75
N ARG A 381 -8.06 13.43 0.03
CA ARG A 381 -8.14 13.25 1.48
C ARG A 381 -7.92 14.55 2.23
N LEU A 382 -8.83 14.90 3.14
CA LEU A 382 -8.62 15.95 4.13
C LEU A 382 -7.91 15.39 5.37
N ALA A 383 -6.75 15.95 5.72
CA ALA A 383 -6.00 15.58 6.93
C ALA A 383 -6.35 16.55 8.08
N ALA A 384 -7.12 16.07 9.06
CA ALA A 384 -7.49 16.86 10.22
C ALA A 384 -6.33 16.94 11.23
N PRO A 385 -5.80 18.14 11.55
CA PRO A 385 -4.73 18.29 12.54
C PRO A 385 -5.27 18.13 13.96
N THR A 386 -4.59 17.31 14.75
CA THR A 386 -4.59 17.42 16.21
C THR A 386 -3.27 18.04 16.67
N TYR A 387 -3.14 18.40 17.94
CA TYR A 387 -2.00 19.16 18.44
C TYR A 387 -1.54 18.72 19.82
N ILE A 388 -0.24 18.85 20.07
CA ILE A 388 0.36 18.64 21.39
C ILE A 388 0.86 20.00 21.89
N THR A 389 0.08 20.65 22.74
CA THR A 389 0.45 21.94 23.35
C THR A 389 0.00 22.03 24.82
N ARG A 390 0.48 23.08 25.50
CA ARG A 390 0.07 23.53 26.84
C ARG A 390 -0.75 24.85 26.79
N ALA A 391 -1.06 25.34 25.59
CA ALA A 391 -1.76 26.61 25.37
C ALA A 391 -3.21 26.59 25.90
N ASP A 392 -3.83 27.77 25.94
CA ASP A 392 -5.24 27.91 26.25
C ASP A 392 -6.14 27.33 25.15
N ASN A 393 -7.43 27.13 25.47
CA ASN A 393 -8.41 26.51 24.57
C ASN A 393 -9.05 27.51 23.58
N THR A 394 -8.53 28.74 23.43
CA THR A 394 -9.09 29.77 22.54
C THR A 394 -8.69 29.49 21.09
N LEU A 395 -9.67 29.27 20.22
CA LEU A 395 -9.42 28.85 18.85
C LEU A 395 -9.44 30.03 17.86
N TYR A 396 -8.34 30.18 17.12
CA TYR A 396 -8.12 31.20 16.10
C TYR A 396 -8.25 30.60 14.70
N ASN A 397 -8.70 31.42 13.73
CA ASN A 397 -8.63 31.05 12.32
C ASN A 397 -7.16 30.84 11.94
N SER A 398 -6.86 29.72 11.29
CA SER A 398 -5.50 29.36 10.92
C SER A 398 -5.45 28.71 9.54
N SER A 399 -4.27 28.70 8.91
CA SER A 399 -3.95 27.85 7.75
C SER A 399 -2.65 27.09 8.00
N ILE A 400 -2.53 25.93 7.37
CA ILE A 400 -1.35 25.05 7.46
C ILE A 400 -0.75 24.90 6.07
N TRP A 401 0.57 25.08 6.01
CA TRP A 401 1.38 25.07 4.79
C TRP A 401 2.55 24.10 4.95
N GLY A 402 2.94 23.45 3.86
CA GLY A 402 4.17 22.67 3.80
C GLY A 402 5.42 23.55 3.67
N PRO A 403 6.59 22.93 3.51
CA PRO A 403 7.88 23.61 3.59
C PRO A 403 8.39 24.17 2.26
N THR A 404 7.75 23.86 1.12
CA THR A 404 8.28 24.18 -0.21
C THR A 404 8.08 25.67 -0.58
N CYS A 405 8.67 26.08 -1.69
CA CYS A 405 8.53 27.44 -2.23
C CYS A 405 7.29 27.60 -3.13
N ASP A 406 6.40 26.61 -3.19
CA ASP A 406 5.18 26.65 -4.00
C ASP A 406 3.98 27.14 -3.16
N ALA A 407 3.18 28.03 -3.73
CA ALA A 407 1.92 28.48 -3.14
C ALA A 407 0.82 27.40 -3.14
N LEU A 408 0.97 26.32 -3.91
CA LEU A 408 0.09 25.14 -3.89
C LEU A 408 0.42 24.17 -2.74
N ASP A 409 1.50 24.38 -2.00
CA ASP A 409 1.87 23.57 -0.82
C ASP A 409 1.05 23.97 0.42
N GLN A 410 -0.26 23.96 0.27
CA GLN A 410 -1.24 24.30 1.29
C GLN A 410 -1.98 23.04 1.74
N ILE A 411 -1.75 22.64 3.00
CA ILE A 411 -2.32 21.42 3.60
C ILE A 411 -3.74 21.69 4.10
N CYS A 412 -3.97 22.88 4.66
CA CYS A 412 -5.29 23.26 5.13
C CYS A 412 -5.50 24.77 4.97
N GLU A 413 -6.45 25.15 4.11
CA GLU A 413 -6.77 26.55 3.85
C GLU A 413 -7.36 27.24 5.10
N THR A 414 -8.27 26.57 5.82
CA THR A 414 -8.92 27.14 7.01
C THR A 414 -9.17 26.06 8.07
N VAL A 415 -8.56 26.23 9.25
CA VAL A 415 -8.77 25.40 10.43
C VAL A 415 -8.83 26.27 11.70
N LYS A 416 -9.52 25.78 12.73
CA LYS A 416 -9.56 26.39 14.07
C LYS A 416 -8.50 25.72 14.96
N LEU A 417 -7.50 26.47 15.39
CA LEU A 417 -6.41 25.98 16.24
C LEU A 417 -6.16 26.94 17.41
N PRO A 418 -5.65 26.46 18.56
CA PRO A 418 -5.15 27.34 19.62
C PRO A 418 -3.93 28.14 19.14
N LYS A 419 -3.45 29.08 19.94
CA LYS A 419 -2.21 29.83 19.65
C LYS A 419 -0.98 28.92 19.85
N LEU A 420 -0.56 28.26 18.78
CA LEU A 420 0.65 27.45 18.71
C LEU A 420 1.88 28.34 18.41
N ASN A 421 3.06 27.80 18.69
CA ASN A 421 4.36 28.45 18.55
C ASN A 421 5.30 27.65 17.65
N ILE A 422 6.41 28.27 17.25
CA ILE A 422 7.51 27.56 16.57
C ILE A 422 8.08 26.53 17.56
N GLY A 423 8.24 25.29 17.11
CA GLY A 423 8.60 24.13 17.94
C GLY A 423 7.40 23.32 18.47
N ASP A 424 6.16 23.82 18.40
CA ASP A 424 4.98 22.99 18.69
C ASP A 424 4.74 21.97 17.56
N TYR A 425 4.02 20.89 17.89
CA TYR A 425 3.77 19.76 17.00
C TYR A 425 2.30 19.64 16.59
N LEU A 426 2.08 19.44 15.29
CA LEU A 426 0.81 19.01 14.71
C LEU A 426 0.88 17.51 14.42
N ILE A 427 -0.21 16.81 14.72
CA ILE A 427 -0.33 15.35 14.65
C ILE A 427 -1.49 15.00 13.73
N PHE A 428 -1.23 14.16 12.74
CA PHE A 428 -2.20 13.74 11.72
C PHE A 428 -2.35 12.22 11.78
N GLU A 429 -3.47 11.75 12.35
CA GLU A 429 -3.81 10.33 12.38
C GLU A 429 -4.25 9.82 11.00
N ASN A 430 -4.29 8.49 10.85
CA ASN A 430 -4.74 7.79 9.64
C ASN A 430 -3.89 8.01 8.37
N MET A 431 -2.64 8.46 8.52
CA MET A 431 -1.78 8.90 7.40
C MET A 431 -1.01 7.76 6.69
N GLY A 432 -1.50 6.52 6.75
CA GLY A 432 -0.75 5.33 6.28
C GLY A 432 -1.09 4.79 4.90
N ALA A 433 -2.11 5.35 4.23
CA ALA A 433 -2.57 4.90 2.92
C ALA A 433 -2.41 6.01 1.88
N TYR A 434 -1.73 5.71 0.76
CA TYR A 434 -1.51 6.63 -0.37
C TYR A 434 -0.82 7.96 0.04
N THR A 435 0.16 7.86 0.94
CA THR A 435 1.00 8.96 1.42
C THR A 435 2.46 8.74 0.97
N LEU A 436 3.26 8.04 1.77
CA LEU A 436 4.68 7.77 1.52
C LEU A 436 5.02 7.19 0.13
N PRO A 437 4.26 6.25 -0.47
CA PRO A 437 4.61 5.68 -1.78
C PRO A 437 4.59 6.68 -2.96
N ILE A 438 3.93 7.82 -2.78
CA ILE A 438 3.76 8.88 -3.79
C ILE A 438 4.61 10.12 -3.43
N ALA A 439 5.12 10.20 -2.20
CA ALA A 439 5.88 11.32 -1.69
C ALA A 439 7.21 11.53 -2.44
N SER A 440 7.59 12.79 -2.64
CA SER A 440 8.79 13.17 -3.40
C SER A 440 9.69 14.14 -2.60
N PRO A 441 11.02 14.07 -2.72
CA PRO A 441 11.94 15.01 -2.09
C PRO A 441 12.04 16.34 -2.89
N PHE A 442 10.88 16.88 -3.29
CA PHE A 442 10.81 18.13 -4.04
C PHE A 442 11.39 19.30 -3.21
N ASN A 443 11.99 20.28 -3.88
CA ASN A 443 12.87 21.31 -3.27
C ASN A 443 14.01 20.79 -2.38
N GLY A 444 14.29 19.48 -2.37
CA GLY A 444 15.35 18.87 -1.55
C GLY A 444 14.95 18.56 -0.11
N PHE A 445 13.67 18.70 0.27
CA PHE A 445 13.21 18.33 1.60
C PHE A 445 13.26 16.80 1.81
N PRO A 446 13.74 16.32 2.97
CA PRO A 446 13.79 14.90 3.26
C PRO A 446 12.38 14.32 3.44
N LEU A 447 12.17 13.10 2.96
CA LEU A 447 10.93 12.37 3.25
C LEU A 447 10.91 11.91 4.72
N PRO A 448 9.74 11.92 5.39
CA PRO A 448 9.66 11.55 6.81
C PRO A 448 10.09 10.10 7.03
N ARG A 449 10.97 9.88 8.01
CA ARG A 449 11.32 8.53 8.45
C ARG A 449 10.16 7.86 9.20
N VAL A 450 10.12 6.53 9.17
CA VAL A 450 9.12 5.71 9.89
C VAL A 450 9.76 5.04 11.10
N LYS A 451 9.15 5.19 12.28
CA LYS A 451 9.41 4.39 13.47
C LYS A 451 8.30 3.38 13.68
N PHE A 452 8.67 2.14 14.01
CA PHE A 452 7.75 1.02 14.14
C PHE A 452 7.57 0.65 15.60
N PHE A 453 6.31 0.55 16.00
CA PHE A 453 5.87 0.26 17.35
C PHE A 453 4.94 -0.95 17.35
N MET A 454 4.87 -1.64 18.49
CA MET A 454 4.05 -2.83 18.66
C MET A 454 3.65 -2.98 20.12
N ARG A 455 2.41 -3.38 20.38
CA ARG A 455 1.87 -3.53 21.73
C ARG A 455 2.44 -4.77 22.41
N ALA A 456 2.82 -4.66 23.68
CA ALA A 456 3.38 -5.77 24.46
C ALA A 456 2.46 -7.01 24.57
N SER A 457 1.15 -6.84 24.44
CA SER A 457 0.16 -7.93 24.45
C SER A 457 0.16 -8.82 23.21
N ASP A 458 0.76 -8.35 22.09
CA ASP A 458 0.49 -8.93 20.78
C ASP A 458 1.51 -10.02 20.44
N GLU A 459 1.33 -11.18 21.06
CA GLU A 459 2.19 -12.37 20.90
C GLU A 459 2.40 -12.78 19.43
N THR A 460 1.39 -12.58 18.56
CA THR A 460 1.48 -12.94 17.13
C THR A 460 2.65 -12.27 16.43
N ALA A 461 2.87 -10.98 16.66
CA ALA A 461 3.90 -10.22 15.94
C ALA A 461 5.26 -10.19 16.67
N ASN A 462 5.29 -10.48 17.98
CA ASN A 462 6.53 -10.78 18.72
C ASN A 462 7.29 -12.01 18.18
N ASN A 463 6.64 -12.87 17.39
CA ASN A 463 7.26 -14.05 16.76
C ASN A 463 7.61 -13.84 15.26
N ILE A 464 7.25 -12.69 14.66
CA ILE A 464 7.42 -12.39 13.22
C ILE A 464 8.72 -11.61 12.94
N PHE A 465 9.26 -10.95 13.98
CA PHE A 465 10.33 -9.96 13.91
C PHE A 465 11.48 -10.29 14.87
#